data_AF-A0A501QC13-F1
#
_entry.id   AF-A0A501QC13-F1
#
_cell.length_a   1.000
_cell.length_b   1.000
_cell.length_c   1.000
_cell.angle_alpha   90.00
_cell.angle_beta   90.00
_cell.angle_gamma   90.00
#
_symmetry.space_group_name_H-M   'P 1'
#
loop_
_entity.id
_entity.type
_entity.pdbx_description
1 polymer ?
#
loop_
_entity_poly.entity_id
_entity_poly.type
_entity_poly.pdbx_seq_one_letter_code
_entity_poly.pdbx_strand_id
1 'polypeptide(L)'
;MKSLIKTLLISLAVVSCSSNKSGDSKVNTDASYGYTEKNPIKVGGFSNGPANERRYLNSLSGPNGETINYERTGSCCAFETKNSPFGSGMLDAYAVTYEGKKDTVMLYLNMYDKASLKAPVGFKFK
;
A
#
# COMPACT_ATOMS: atom_id res chain seq x y z
N MET A 1 -58.53 -26.95 29.00
CA MET A 1 -57.55 -27.81 29.69
C MET A 1 -56.59 -28.36 28.64
N LYS A 2 -55.28 -28.37 28.94
CA LYS A 2 -54.13 -28.77 28.09
C LYS A 2 -53.50 -27.64 27.26
N SER A 3 -52.76 -26.83 28.01
CA SER A 3 -51.50 -26.20 27.63
C SER A 3 -50.62 -27.18 26.83
N LEU A 4 -49.96 -26.70 25.78
CA LEU A 4 -48.70 -27.27 25.31
C LEU A 4 -47.85 -26.13 24.73
N ILE A 5 -46.76 -25.93 25.44
CA ILE A 5 -45.79 -24.85 25.40
C ILE A 5 -45.10 -24.80 24.04
N LYS A 6 -45.18 -23.63 23.38
CA LYS A 6 -44.29 -23.24 22.28
C LYS A 6 -43.05 -22.60 22.87
N THR A 7 -41.93 -23.32 22.96
CA THR A 7 -40.62 -22.66 23.05
C THR A 7 -39.57 -23.49 22.34
N LEU A 8 -39.42 -23.22 21.04
CA LEU A 8 -38.26 -23.64 20.26
C LEU A 8 -37.11 -22.72 20.65
N LEU A 9 -36.21 -23.21 21.51
CA LEU A 9 -34.96 -22.52 21.85
C LEU A 9 -34.03 -22.59 20.63
N ILE A 10 -34.06 -21.55 19.80
CA ILE A 10 -33.05 -21.29 18.79
C ILE A 10 -31.86 -20.70 19.52
N SER A 11 -30.84 -21.52 19.78
CA SER A 11 -29.54 -21.07 20.25
C SER A 11 -28.89 -20.25 19.13
N LEU A 12 -29.00 -18.93 19.24
CA LEU A 12 -28.22 -18.00 18.44
C LEU A 12 -26.76 -18.14 18.89
N ALA A 13 -25.98 -18.93 18.15
CA ALA A 13 -24.54 -18.94 18.30
C ALA A 13 -24.05 -17.52 17.99
N VAL A 14 -23.69 -16.79 19.04
CA VAL A 14 -23.08 -15.47 18.91
C VAL A 14 -21.79 -15.63 18.13
N VAL A 15 -21.77 -15.05 16.94
CA VAL A 15 -20.60 -14.89 16.08
C VAL A 15 -19.56 -14.15 16.89
N SER A 16 -18.57 -14.88 17.42
CA SER A 16 -17.35 -14.26 17.91
C SER A 16 -16.54 -13.86 16.70
N CYS A 17 -16.67 -12.61 16.27
CA CYS A 17 -15.70 -12.01 15.37
C CYS A 17 -14.37 -11.97 16.13
N SER A 18 -13.46 -12.90 15.79
CA SER A 18 -12.05 -12.78 16.12
C SER A 18 -11.59 -11.38 15.75
N SER A 19 -11.14 -10.63 16.74
CA SER A 19 -10.52 -9.34 16.54
C SER A 19 -9.28 -9.57 15.67
N ASN A 20 -9.36 -9.18 14.40
CA ASN A 20 -8.17 -9.07 13.55
C ASN A 20 -7.23 -8.11 14.27
N LYS A 21 -6.10 -8.63 14.76
CA LYS A 21 -4.96 -7.80 15.15
C LYS A 21 -4.62 -6.98 13.92
N SER A 22 -5.04 -5.73 13.91
CA SER A 22 -4.51 -4.73 12.99
C SER A 22 -3.03 -4.70 13.25
N GLY A 23 -2.25 -5.34 12.39
CA GLY A 23 -0.81 -5.17 12.39
C GLY A 23 -0.56 -3.68 12.25
N ASP A 24 0.26 -3.12 13.13
CA ASP A 24 0.66 -1.72 13.11
C ASP A 24 1.10 -1.34 11.68
N SER A 25 0.18 -0.78 10.91
CA SER A 25 0.48 -0.17 9.63
C SER A 25 1.34 1.02 9.95
N LYS A 26 2.67 0.85 9.88
CA LYS A 26 3.65 1.93 10.03
C LYS A 26 3.49 2.89 8.85
N VAL A 27 2.50 3.76 8.92
CA VAL A 27 2.47 5.00 8.14
C VAL A 27 3.78 5.71 8.44
N ASN A 28 4.51 6.11 7.40
CA ASN A 28 5.74 6.88 7.62
C ASN A 28 5.36 8.27 8.13
N THR A 29 6.03 8.77 9.18
CA THR A 29 5.84 10.13 9.68
C THR A 29 6.64 11.16 8.87
N ASP A 30 7.58 10.70 8.05
CA ASP A 30 8.32 11.53 7.11
C ASP A 30 7.47 11.85 5.87
N ALA A 31 7.06 13.12 5.75
CA ALA A 31 6.24 13.63 4.66
C ALA A 31 6.94 13.58 3.28
N SER A 32 8.26 13.37 3.22
CA SER A 32 9.00 13.27 1.95
C SER A 32 9.03 11.85 1.39
N TYR A 33 8.69 10.84 2.20
CA TYR A 33 8.81 9.43 1.83
C TYR A 33 7.85 9.07 0.70
N GLY A 34 8.41 8.61 -0.41
CA GLY A 34 7.69 8.34 -1.65
C GLY A 34 7.38 9.59 -2.47
N TYR A 35 7.28 10.77 -1.86
CA TYR A 35 6.91 12.02 -2.54
C TYR A 35 8.07 12.77 -3.19
N THR A 36 9.31 12.34 -2.93
CA THR A 36 10.50 12.99 -3.47
C THR A 36 11.48 11.98 -4.03
N GLU A 37 12.22 12.39 -5.05
CA GLU A 37 13.28 11.60 -5.68
C GLU A 37 14.39 11.21 -4.68
N LYS A 38 14.62 12.05 -3.67
CA LYS A 38 15.62 11.84 -2.62
C LYS A 38 15.19 10.82 -1.58
N ASN A 39 13.89 10.55 -1.46
CA ASN A 39 13.34 9.60 -0.52
C ASN A 39 12.32 8.66 -1.21
N PRO A 40 12.74 7.88 -2.23
CA PRO A 40 11.84 7.06 -3.00
C PRO A 40 11.45 5.79 -2.23
N ILE A 41 10.35 5.17 -2.63
CA ILE A 41 9.94 3.88 -2.09
C ILE A 41 10.80 2.79 -2.74
N LYS A 42 11.65 2.15 -1.94
CA LYS A 42 12.59 1.11 -2.37
C LYS A 42 11.93 -0.27 -2.37
N VAL A 43 11.19 -0.56 -3.44
CA VAL A 43 10.42 -1.81 -3.64
C VAL A 43 11.23 -2.95 -4.27
N GLY A 44 12.49 -2.73 -4.59
CA GLY A 44 13.32 -3.65 -5.36
C GLY A 44 13.40 -5.07 -4.79
N GLY A 45 14.00 -5.95 -5.59
CA GLY A 45 14.06 -7.38 -5.28
C GLY A 45 14.54 -8.20 -6.46
N PHE A 46 15.83 -8.04 -6.78
CA PHE A 46 16.49 -8.68 -7.92
C PHE A 46 15.63 -8.54 -9.20
N SER A 47 15.18 -9.65 -9.78
CA SER A 47 14.48 -9.72 -11.07
C SER A 47 13.04 -9.22 -11.05
N ASN A 48 12.45 -8.93 -9.88
CA ASN A 48 11.03 -8.64 -9.74
C ASN A 48 10.68 -7.15 -9.57
N GLY A 49 11.63 -6.23 -9.78
CA GLY A 49 11.47 -4.79 -9.56
C GLY A 49 10.13 -4.20 -10.06
N PRO A 50 9.84 -4.26 -11.38
CA PRO A 50 8.59 -3.73 -11.92
C PRO A 50 7.32 -4.39 -11.36
N ALA A 51 7.40 -5.68 -11.02
CA ALA A 51 6.27 -6.39 -10.42
C ALA A 51 6.06 -5.95 -8.96
N ASN A 52 7.13 -5.67 -8.24
CA ASN A 52 7.06 -5.19 -6.87
C ASN A 52 6.51 -3.77 -6.78
N GLU A 53 6.75 -2.91 -7.77
CA GLU A 53 6.13 -1.58 -7.84
C GLU A 53 4.61 -1.68 -7.90
N ARG A 54 4.10 -2.48 -8.83
CA ARG A 54 2.65 -2.74 -8.94
C ARG A 54 2.09 -3.39 -7.69
N ARG A 55 2.79 -4.36 -7.09
CA ARG A 55 2.36 -5.00 -5.83
C ARG A 55 2.29 -3.99 -4.68
N TYR A 56 3.30 -3.12 -4.57
CA TYR A 56 3.32 -2.07 -3.56
C TYR A 56 2.14 -1.11 -3.74
N LEU A 57 1.96 -0.56 -4.95
CA LEU A 57 0.84 0.34 -5.24
C LEU A 57 -0.51 -0.35 -4.99
N ASN A 58 -0.66 -1.59 -5.44
CA ASN A 58 -1.86 -2.38 -5.19
C ASN A 58 -2.09 -2.67 -3.71
N SER A 59 -1.08 -2.61 -2.84
CA SER A 59 -1.23 -2.77 -1.39
C SER A 59 -1.66 -1.48 -0.68
N LEU A 60 -1.62 -0.34 -1.37
CA LEU A 60 -2.05 0.93 -0.81
C LEU A 60 -3.58 1.09 -0.86
N SER A 61 -4.07 1.84 0.11
CA SER A 61 -5.41 2.39 0.16
C SER A 61 -5.36 3.85 0.62
N GLY A 62 -6.44 4.59 0.36
CA GLY A 62 -6.65 5.88 1.00
C GLY A 62 -6.78 5.76 2.53
N PRO A 63 -6.84 6.89 3.26
CA PRO A 63 -6.83 6.89 4.72
C PRO A 63 -8.03 6.18 5.35
N ASN A 64 -9.13 5.97 4.61
CA ASN A 64 -10.33 5.27 5.06
C ASN A 64 -10.56 3.94 4.32
N GLY A 65 -9.55 3.43 3.60
CA GLY A 65 -9.64 2.17 2.86
C GLY A 65 -10.08 2.32 1.40
N GLU A 66 -10.08 3.54 0.86
CA GLU A 66 -10.43 3.83 -0.53
C GLU A 66 -9.50 3.10 -1.50
N THR A 67 -10.04 2.58 -2.60
CA THR A 67 -9.22 1.98 -3.65
C THR A 67 -8.43 3.09 -4.36
N ILE A 68 -7.11 2.90 -4.47
CA ILE A 68 -6.28 3.84 -5.22
C ILE A 68 -6.37 3.57 -6.73
N ASN A 69 -6.22 4.62 -7.52
CA ASN A 69 -5.93 4.56 -8.94
C ASN A 69 -4.52 5.10 -9.17
N TYR A 70 -3.78 4.49 -10.08
CA TYR A 70 -2.45 4.97 -10.43
C TYR A 70 -2.12 4.79 -11.91
N GLU A 71 -1.30 5.70 -12.42
CA GLU A 71 -0.73 5.66 -13.77
C GLU A 71 0.78 5.88 -13.69
N ARG A 72 1.54 5.10 -14.44
CA ARG A 72 2.99 5.31 -14.57
C ARG A 72 3.24 6.46 -15.55
N THR A 73 3.77 7.57 -15.05
CA THR A 73 4.05 8.76 -15.86
C THR A 73 5.37 8.68 -16.62
N GLY A 74 6.30 7.83 -16.17
CA GLY A 74 7.57 7.60 -16.85
C GLY A 74 8.68 7.21 -15.88
N SER A 75 9.87 7.00 -16.44
CA SER A 75 11.11 6.92 -15.67
C SER A 75 11.76 8.29 -15.58
N CYS A 76 12.37 8.60 -14.45
CA CYS A 76 13.07 9.85 -14.20
C CYS A 76 14.29 9.60 -13.31
N CYS A 77 14.96 10.70 -12.95
CA CYS A 77 15.73 10.77 -11.71
C CYS A 77 16.84 9.71 -11.63
N ALA A 78 17.91 9.94 -12.39
CA ALA A 78 19.07 9.06 -12.37
C ALA A 78 19.68 8.99 -10.96
N PHE A 79 20.05 7.79 -10.54
CA PHE A 79 20.72 7.56 -9.27
C PHE A 79 21.72 6.40 -9.40
N GLU A 80 22.72 6.37 -8.51
CA GLU A 80 23.70 5.30 -8.46
C GLU A 80 23.16 4.09 -7.68
N THR A 81 23.39 2.89 -8.21
CA THR A 81 23.08 1.65 -7.49
C THR A 81 23.92 0.49 -8.01
N LYS A 82 24.42 -0.33 -7.07
CA LYS A 82 25.07 -1.60 -7.37
C LYS A 82 24.10 -2.71 -7.81
N ASN A 83 22.80 -2.48 -7.67
CA ASN A 83 21.74 -3.44 -8.03
C ASN A 83 21.31 -3.31 -9.49
N SER A 84 22.03 -2.51 -10.29
CA SER A 84 21.90 -2.39 -11.73
C SER A 84 23.21 -2.84 -12.40
N PRO A 85 23.17 -3.58 -13.52
CA PRO A 85 24.37 -3.96 -14.26
C PRO A 85 25.13 -2.77 -14.84
N PHE A 86 24.49 -1.60 -14.91
CA PHE A 86 25.10 -0.35 -15.41
C PHE A 86 25.67 0.54 -14.28
N GLY A 87 25.60 0.11 -13.01
CA GLY A 87 26.01 0.92 -11.87
C GLY A 87 25.07 2.09 -11.54
N SER A 88 24.02 2.30 -12.34
CA SER A 88 23.01 3.34 -12.16
C SER A 88 21.61 2.84 -12.51
N GLY A 89 20.60 3.49 -11.97
CA GLY A 89 19.19 3.23 -12.24
C GLY A 89 18.41 4.53 -12.46
N MET A 90 17.16 4.38 -12.88
CA MET A 90 16.17 5.45 -12.96
C MET A 90 15.01 5.12 -12.03
N LEU A 91 14.46 6.12 -11.34
CA LEU A 91 13.23 5.95 -10.58
C LEU A 91 12.03 5.90 -11.54
N ASP A 92 10.95 5.26 -11.12
CA ASP A 92 9.67 5.33 -11.81
C ASP A 92 8.71 6.23 -11.05
N ALA A 93 8.09 7.17 -11.77
CA ALA A 93 7.16 8.14 -11.23
C ALA A 93 5.72 7.74 -11.54
N TYR A 94 4.89 7.65 -10.50
CA TYR A 94 3.50 7.26 -10.57
C TYR A 94 2.59 8.40 -10.12
N ALA A 95 1.63 8.76 -10.96
CA ALA A 95 0.51 9.60 -10.60
C ALA A 95 -0.49 8.73 -9.83
N VAL A 96 -0.82 9.10 -8.59
CA VAL A 96 -1.66 8.31 -7.69
C VAL A 96 -2.79 9.16 -7.11
N THR A 97 -4.00 8.61 -7.09
CA THR A 97 -5.18 9.22 -6.49
C THR A 97 -6.10 8.15 -5.88
N TYR A 98 -7.16 8.55 -5.18
CA TYR A 98 -8.21 7.65 -4.67
C TYR A 98 -9.55 8.41 -4.60
N GLU A 99 -10.66 7.69 -4.46
CA GLU A 99 -11.99 8.29 -4.40
C GLU A 99 -12.09 9.36 -3.29
N GLY A 100 -12.64 10.52 -3.62
CA GLY A 100 -12.76 11.65 -2.68
C GLY A 100 -11.48 12.47 -2.48
N LYS A 101 -10.33 12.05 -3.03
CA LYS A 101 -9.13 12.88 -3.08
C LYS A 101 -9.27 13.96 -4.14
N LYS A 102 -9.00 15.23 -3.79
CA LYS A 102 -9.10 16.36 -4.73
C LYS A 102 -7.94 16.44 -5.72
N ASP A 103 -6.76 15.96 -5.32
CA ASP A 103 -5.52 16.12 -6.09
C ASP A 103 -4.87 14.78 -6.39
N THR A 104 -4.27 14.65 -7.56
CA THR A 104 -3.34 13.55 -7.89
C THR A 104 -1.96 13.87 -7.31
N VAL A 105 -1.30 12.88 -6.71
CA VAL A 105 0.06 13.03 -6.16
C VAL A 105 1.06 12.19 -6.94
N MET A 106 2.32 12.59 -6.92
CA MET A 106 3.41 11.82 -7.51
C MET A 106 4.10 10.97 -6.44
N LEU A 107 4.21 9.67 -6.71
CA LEU A 107 5.05 8.75 -5.95
C LEU A 107 6.23 8.27 -6.80
N TYR A 108 7.43 8.31 -6.22
CA TYR A 108 8.68 7.86 -6.82
C TYR A 108 9.07 6.50 -6.25
N LEU A 109 9.17 5.51 -7.12
CA LEU A 109 9.51 4.15 -6.77
C LEU A 109 10.89 3.79 -7.31
N ASN A 110 11.64 3.06 -6.51
CA ASN A 110 12.94 2.50 -6.86
C ASN A 110 12.78 0.98 -6.97
N MET A 111 12.82 0.48 -8.21
CA MET A 111 12.70 -0.95 -8.51
C MET A 111 14.00 -1.75 -8.31
N TYR A 112 15.13 -1.08 -8.06
CA TYR A 112 16.45 -1.70 -7.97
C TYR A 112 16.80 -2.03 -6.51
N ASP A 113 16.65 -1.05 -5.62
CA ASP A 113 17.03 -1.17 -4.21
C ASP A 113 15.85 -1.58 -3.34
N LYS A 114 16.14 -2.30 -2.26
CA LYS A 114 15.15 -2.77 -1.29
C LYS A 114 15.33 -2.10 0.06
N ALA A 115 14.23 -1.66 0.66
CA ALA A 115 14.17 -1.24 2.06
C ALA A 115 12.90 -1.76 2.75
N SER A 116 12.76 -1.49 4.04
CA SER A 116 11.51 -1.73 4.76
C SER A 116 10.43 -0.83 4.19
N LEU A 117 9.34 -1.44 3.70
CA LEU A 117 8.24 -0.73 3.07
C LEU A 117 7.34 -0.08 4.13
N LYS A 118 6.98 1.17 3.88
CA LYS A 118 6.00 1.95 4.65
C LYS A 118 4.95 2.53 3.71
N ALA A 119 3.78 2.89 4.23
CA ALA A 119 2.81 3.68 3.48
C ALA A 119 3.22 5.16 3.54
N PRO A 120 3.17 5.92 2.43
CA PRO A 120 3.40 7.36 2.46
C PRO A 120 2.32 8.06 3.29
N VAL A 121 2.64 9.24 3.83
CA VAL A 121 1.64 10.07 4.54
C VAL A 121 0.41 10.26 3.65
N GLY A 122 -0.78 10.03 4.21
CA GLY A 122 -2.05 10.09 3.46
C GLY A 122 -2.51 8.77 2.84
N PHE A 123 -1.73 7.70 2.98
CA PHE A 123 -2.10 6.35 2.56
C PHE A 123 -1.99 5.35 3.72
N LYS A 124 -2.60 4.17 3.55
CA LYS A 124 -2.46 3.01 4.43
C LYS A 124 -2.13 1.77 3.61
N PHE A 125 -1.63 0.73 4.27
CA PHE A 125 -1.67 -0.61 3.69
C PHE A 125 -3.03 -1.24 3.94
N LYS A 126 -3.53 -2.00 2.97
CA LYS A 126 -4.78 -2.75 3.04
C LYS A 126 -4.57 -4.21 3.42
#